data_AF-A0A850DJJ6-F1
#
_entry.id   AF-A0A850DJJ6-F1
#
_cell.length_a   1.000
_cell.length_b   1.000
_cell.length_c   1.000
_cell.angle_alpha   90.00
_cell.angle_beta   90.00
_cell.angle_gamma   90.00
#
_symmetry.space_group_name_H-M   'P 1'
#
loop_
_entity.id
_entity.type
_entity.pdbx_description
1 polymer ?
#
loop_
_entity_poly.entity_id
_entity_poly.type
_entity_poly.pdbx_seq_one_letter_code
_entity_poly.pdbx_strand_id
1 'polypeptide(L)'
;MTEDTNSRASLREQQVAMSLLAHAARDDAAAVALSLQAIGDAGEKLELTQVIAALLVEFQKGIDEEYCEQLADWFSGQARELALAAD
;
A
#
# COMPACT_ATOMS: atom_id res chain seq x y z
N MET A 1 15.51 25.17 1.35
CA MET A 1 15.78 23.95 2.16
C MET A 1 14.85 22.90 1.61
N THR A 2 15.32 22.08 0.68
CA THR A 2 14.55 20.94 0.16
C THR A 2 14.58 19.88 1.26
N GLU A 3 13.46 19.68 1.94
CA GLU A 3 13.28 18.52 2.80
C GLU A 3 13.51 17.28 1.96
N ASP A 4 14.50 16.50 2.37
CA ASP A 4 14.82 15.21 1.79
C ASP A 4 13.65 14.27 2.13
N THR A 5 12.66 14.20 1.24
CA THR A 5 11.43 13.39 1.42
C THR A 5 11.71 11.87 1.41
N ASN A 6 12.98 11.47 1.42
CA ASN A 6 13.44 10.08 1.40
C ASN A 6 13.63 9.51 2.81
N SER A 7 12.76 9.89 3.75
CA SER A 7 12.71 9.21 5.04
C SER A 7 12.22 7.79 4.82
N ARG A 8 13.09 6.81 5.09
CA ARG A 8 12.78 5.39 5.00
C ARG A 8 11.79 5.02 6.12
N ALA A 9 10.74 4.28 5.78
CA ALA A 9 9.78 3.76 6.75
C ALA A 9 10.49 3.07 7.92
N SER A 10 10.05 3.36 9.13
CA SER A 10 10.50 2.71 10.37
C SER A 10 10.19 1.22 10.37
N LEU A 11 10.86 0.46 11.24
CA LEU A 11 10.59 -0.98 11.41
C LEU A 11 9.11 -1.25 11.76
N ARG A 12 8.50 -0.34 12.53
CA ARG A 12 7.09 -0.45 12.90
C ARG A 12 6.18 -0.26 11.69
N GLU A 13 6.43 0.75 10.87
CA GLU A 13 5.66 1.01 9.64
C GLU A 13 5.81 -0.14 8.64
N GLN A 14 7.01 -0.72 8.52
CA GLN A 14 7.24 -1.92 7.70
C GLN A 14 6.48 -3.14 8.22
N GLN A 15 6.46 -3.36 9.54
CA GLN A 15 5.71 -4.47 10.15
C GLN A 15 4.21 -4.34 9.88
N VAL A 16 3.66 -3.13 10.04
CA VAL A 16 2.26 -2.83 9.76
C VAL A 16 1.95 -3.07 8.27
N ALA A 17 2.81 -2.60 7.37
CA ALA A 17 2.68 -2.83 5.94
C ALA A 17 2.64 -4.34 5.59
N MET A 18 3.58 -5.13 6.10
CA MET A 18 3.59 -6.58 5.87
C MET A 18 2.31 -7.27 6.37
N SER A 19 1.80 -6.86 7.54
CA SER A 19 0.56 -7.40 8.10
C SER A 19 -0.65 -7.10 7.19
N LEU A 20 -0.76 -5.86 6.71
CA LEU A 20 -1.81 -5.43 5.79
C LEU A 20 -1.78 -6.21 4.47
N LEU A 21 -0.60 -6.38 3.86
CA LEU A 21 -0.46 -7.20 2.64
C LEU A 21 -0.87 -8.65 2.87
N ALA A 22 -0.52 -9.22 4.02
CA ALA A 22 -0.87 -10.61 4.34
C ALA A 22 -2.38 -10.82 4.50
N HIS A 23 -3.13 -9.82 4.98
CA HIS A 23 -4.59 -9.88 5.02
C HIS A 23 -5.22 -9.63 3.64
N ALA A 24 -4.68 -8.66 2.89
CA ALA A 24 -5.14 -8.39 1.52
C ALA A 24 -4.97 -9.61 0.60
N ALA A 25 -3.84 -10.32 0.67
CA ALA A 25 -3.59 -11.53 -0.11
C ALA A 25 -4.53 -12.70 0.23
N ARG A 26 -5.19 -12.67 1.39
CA ARG A 26 -6.18 -13.67 1.83
C ARG A 26 -7.62 -13.23 1.58
N ASP A 27 -7.83 -12.07 0.94
CA ASP A 27 -9.14 -11.46 0.74
C ASP A 27 -9.88 -11.18 2.07
N ASP A 28 -9.12 -10.87 3.14
CA ASP A 28 -9.66 -10.58 4.47
C ASP A 28 -9.92 -9.07 4.62
N ALA A 29 -10.95 -8.58 3.93
CA ALA A 29 -11.31 -7.17 3.90
C ALA A 29 -11.62 -6.59 5.29
N ALA A 30 -12.18 -7.40 6.20
CA ALA A 30 -12.48 -6.98 7.57
C ALA A 30 -11.21 -6.71 8.38
N ALA A 31 -10.21 -7.59 8.30
CA ALA A 31 -8.93 -7.40 8.98
C ALA A 31 -8.13 -6.22 8.39
N VAL A 32 -8.21 -6.01 7.06
CA VAL A 32 -7.61 -4.83 6.41
C VAL A 32 -8.24 -3.55 6.95
N ALA A 33 -9.57 -3.47 6.99
CA ALA A 33 -10.29 -2.30 7.48
C ALA A 33 -9.98 -1.98 8.95
N LEU A 34 -9.96 -3.00 9.81
CA LEU A 34 -9.58 -2.85 11.22
C LEU A 34 -8.13 -2.40 11.40
N SER A 35 -7.22 -2.93 10.59
CA SER A 35 -5.80 -2.53 10.63
C SER A 35 -5.61 -1.07 10.21
N LEU A 36 -6.33 -0.60 9.19
CA LEU A 36 -6.31 0.80 8.76
C LEU A 36 -6.89 1.75 9.81
N GLN A 37 -8.00 1.37 10.46
CA GLN A 37 -8.55 2.14 11.58
C GLN A 37 -7.56 2.22 12.74
N ALA A 38 -6.92 1.09 13.09
CA ALA A 38 -5.94 1.05 14.17
C ALA A 38 -4.71 1.94 13.88
N ILE A 39 -4.32 2.13 12.61
CA ILE A 39 -3.25 3.08 12.23
C ILE A 39 -3.69 4.53 12.47
N GLY A 40 -4.95 4.87 12.15
CA GLY A 40 -5.49 6.21 12.36
C GLY A 40 -5.73 6.57 13.83
N ASP A 41 -6.06 5.56 14.65
CA ASP A 41 -6.43 5.74 16.07
C ASP A 41 -5.27 5.48 17.04
N ALA A 42 -4.20 4.80 16.60
CA ALA A 42 -3.04 4.61 17.44
C ALA A 42 -2.42 5.98 17.72
N GLY A 43 -2.36 6.41 18.98
CA GLY A 43 -1.54 7.56 19.40
C GLY A 43 -0.03 7.40 19.12
N GLU A 44 0.35 6.41 18.32
CA GLU A 44 1.66 6.16 17.73
C GLU A 44 1.82 7.10 16.52
N LYS A 45 2.94 7.84 16.43
CA LYS A 45 3.25 8.69 15.27
C LYS A 45 3.66 7.84 14.06
N LEU A 46 2.69 7.14 13.48
CA LEU A 46 2.85 6.50 12.18
C LEU A 46 2.53 7.52 11.11
N GLU A 47 3.45 7.70 10.16
CA GLU A 47 3.18 8.53 8.99
C GLU A 47 2.48 7.63 7.96
N LEU A 48 1.19 7.87 7.70
CA LEU A 48 0.40 7.03 6.77
C LEU A 48 1.08 6.89 5.40
N THR A 49 1.71 7.97 4.92
CA THR A 49 2.50 7.98 3.68
C THR A 49 3.66 6.98 3.73
N GLN A 50 4.31 6.80 4.88
CA GLN A 50 5.41 5.85 5.05
C GLN A 50 4.91 4.41 5.12
N VAL A 51 3.75 4.17 5.74
CA VAL A 51 3.10 2.85 5.72
C VAL A 51 2.71 2.47 4.28
N ILE A 52 2.14 3.40 3.51
CA ILE A 52 1.80 3.17 2.10
C ILE A 52 3.05 2.92 1.26
N ALA A 53 4.11 3.70 1.44
CA ALA A 53 5.38 3.47 0.74
C ALA A 53 5.96 2.08 1.05
N ALA A 54 5.94 1.66 2.32
CA ALA A 54 6.36 0.32 2.72
C ALA A 54 5.48 -0.78 2.12
N LEU A 55 4.15 -0.58 2.03
CA LEU A 55 3.23 -1.51 1.37
C LEU A 55 3.62 -1.74 -0.10
N LEU A 56 3.89 -0.66 -0.83
CA LEU A 56 4.24 -0.75 -2.25
C LEU A 56 5.60 -1.46 -2.45
N VAL A 57 6.57 -1.19 -1.59
CA VAL A 57 7.89 -1.87 -1.63
C VAL A 57 7.75 -3.36 -1.36
N GLU A 58 7.00 -3.77 -0.34
CA GLU A 58 6.80 -5.19 -0.04
C GLU A 58 5.94 -5.89 -1.10
N PHE A 59 4.96 -5.20 -1.67
CA PHE A 59 4.18 -5.70 -2.81
C PHE A 59 5.08 -5.97 -4.03
N GLN A 60 5.97 -5.04 -4.38
CA GLN A 60 6.92 -5.20 -5.49
C GLN A 60 7.85 -6.40 -5.30
N LYS A 61 8.31 -6.69 -4.07
CA LYS A 61 9.13 -7.88 -3.79
C LYS A 61 8.38 -9.20 -4.01
N GLY A 62 7.05 -9.18 -3.89
CA GLY A 62 6.20 -10.35 -4.07
C GLY A 62 5.69 -10.54 -5.50
N ILE A 63 5.84 -9.55 -6.37
CA ILE A 63 5.48 -9.64 -7.79
C ILE A 63 6.66 -10.23 -8.56
N ASP A 64 6.35 -11.18 -9.44
CA ASP A 64 7.31 -11.67 -10.42
C ASP A 64 7.51 -10.61 -11.51
N GLU A 65 8.78 -10.23 -11.73
CA GLU A 65 9.20 -9.16 -12.64
C GLU A 65 8.66 -9.34 -14.07
N GLU A 66 8.41 -10.58 -14.50
CA GLU A 66 7.84 -10.89 -15.83
C GLU A 66 6.40 -10.37 -16.01
N TYR A 67 5.67 -10.15 -14.91
CA TYR A 67 4.28 -9.69 -14.94
C TYR A 67 4.14 -8.18 -14.72
N CYS A 68 5.21 -7.45 -14.41
CA CYS A 68 5.15 -6.03 -14.06
C CYS A 68 4.47 -5.16 -15.14
N GLU A 69 4.85 -5.32 -16.41
CA GLU A 69 4.27 -4.57 -17.53
C GLU A 69 2.80 -4.94 -17.76
N GLN A 70 2.47 -6.24 -17.74
CA GLN A 70 1.08 -6.71 -17.90
C GLN A 70 0.17 -6.20 -16.78
N LEU A 71 0.69 -6.17 -15.56
CA LEU A 71 -0.02 -5.66 -14.39
C LEU A 71 -0.21 -4.14 -14.49
N ALA A 72 0.80 -3.40 -14.97
CA ALA A 72 0.70 -1.97 -15.21
C ALA A 72 -0.33 -1.61 -16.29
N ASP A 73 -0.35 -2.36 -17.40
CA ASP A 73 -1.36 -2.22 -18.45
C ASP A 73 -2.77 -2.49 -17.91
N TRP A 74 -2.94 -3.57 -17.13
CA TRP A 74 -4.21 -3.91 -16.51
C TRP A 74 -4.71 -2.81 -15.56
N PHE A 75 -3.87 -2.32 -14.65
CA PHE A 75 -4.22 -1.22 -13.74
C PHE A 75 -4.57 0.06 -14.50
N SER A 76 -3.85 0.37 -15.57
CA SER A 76 -4.12 1.55 -16.41
C SER A 76 -5.49 1.46 -17.09
N GLY A 77 -5.86 0.26 -17.57
CA GLY A 77 -7.19 -0.03 -18.10
C GLY A 77 -8.30 0.18 -17.05
N GLN A 78 -8.14 -0.41 -15.87
CA GLN A 78 -9.09 -0.26 -14.76
C GLN A 78 -9.27 1.20 -14.32
N ALA A 79 -8.17 1.94 -14.20
CA ALA A 79 -8.22 3.36 -13.84
C ALA A 79 -9.01 4.19 -14.87
N ARG A 80 -8.83 3.89 -16.16
CA ARG A 80 -9.59 4.54 -17.25
C ARG A 80 -11.08 4.20 -17.18
N GLU A 81 -11.44 2.93 -16.95
CA GLU A 81 -12.84 2.51 -16.82
C GLU A 81 -13.54 3.22 -15.65
N LEU A 82 -12.87 3.32 -14.51
CA LEU A 82 -13.39 4.04 -13.34
C LEU A 82 -13.57 5.54 -13.61
N ALA A 83 -12.62 6.18 -14.30
CA ALA A 83 -12.73 7.58 -14.66
C ALA A 83 -13.95 7.84 -15.56
N LEU A 84 -14.20 6.98 -16.54
CA LEU A 84 -15.36 7.08 -17.43
C LEU A 84 -16.70 6.80 -16.74
N ALA A 85 -16.70 6.00 -15.67
CA ALA A 85 -17.90 5.71 -14.88
C ALA A 85 -18.25 6.80 -13.85
N ALA A 86 -17.30 7.70 -13.56
CA ALA A 86 -17.48 8.82 -12.64
C ALA A 86 -17.99 10.11 -13.32
N ASP A 87 -17.97 10.16 -14.66
CA ASP A 87 -18.52 11.24 -15.51
C ASP A 87 -20.01 11.01 -15.84
#